data_AF-J3CTN0-F1
#
_entry.id   AF-J3CTN0-F1
#
_cell.length_a   1.000
_cell.length_b   1.000
_cell.length_c   1.000
_cell.angle_alpha   90.00
_cell.angle_beta   90.00
_cell.angle_gamma   90.00
#
_symmetry.space_group_name_H-M   'P 1'
#
loop_
_entity.id
_entity.type
_entity.pdbx_description
1 polymer ?
#
loop_
_entity_poly.entity_id
_entity_poly.type
_entity_poly.pdbx_seq_one_letter_code
_entity_poly.pdbx_strand_id
1 'polypeptide(L)' 'ALRLAQPLRVLWGEHGAVGQCFKVLDLWRERAQDVSGLALPCGHYIAEEAPALLLAEALKFFKS' A
#
# COMPACT_ATOMS: atom_id res chain seq x y z
N ALA A 1 -13.92 16.68 -2.90
CA ALA A 1 -12.46 16.54 -3.08
C ALA A 1 -12.20 15.74 -4.33
N LEU A 2 -11.12 16.04 -5.08
CA LEU A 2 -10.72 15.25 -6.23
C LEU A 2 -10.38 13.82 -5.76
N ARG A 3 -10.94 12.80 -6.43
CA ARG A 3 -10.67 11.39 -6.14
C ARG A 3 -10.10 10.71 -7.38
N LEU A 4 -9.10 9.85 -7.16
CA LEU A 4 -8.52 9.00 -8.19
C LEU A 4 -9.55 7.96 -8.65
N ALA A 5 -9.71 7.81 -9.96
CA ALA A 5 -10.66 6.87 -10.56
C ALA A 5 -10.01 5.53 -10.93
N GLN A 6 -8.71 5.52 -11.23
CA GLN A 6 -7.96 4.30 -11.50
C GLN A 6 -7.81 3.43 -10.22
N PRO A 7 -7.66 2.10 -10.37
CA PRO A 7 -7.32 1.22 -9.26
C PRO A 7 -6.04 1.69 -8.55
N LEU A 8 -6.05 1.66 -7.21
CA LEU A 8 -4.91 2.01 -6.38
C LEU A 8 -4.55 0.85 -5.44
N ARG A 9 -3.30 0.39 -5.51
CA ARG A 9 -2.69 -0.55 -4.58
C ARG A 9 -1.76 0.19 -3.63
N VAL A 10 -2.04 0.14 -2.32
CA VAL A 10 -1.22 0.79 -1.29
C VAL A 10 -0.50 -0.28 -0.47
N LEU A 11 0.83 -0.19 -0.39
CA LEU A 11 1.65 -1.04 0.47
C LEU A 11 2.33 -0.17 1.51
N TRP A 12 2.40 -0.65 2.76
CA TRP A 12 3.08 0.05 3.85
C TRP A 12 3.82 -0.95 4.75
N GLY A 13 4.84 -0.48 5.47
CA GLY A 13 5.51 -1.30 6.47
C GLY A 13 4.66 -1.45 7.73
N GLU A 14 4.43 -2.68 8.15
CA GLU A 14 3.73 -3.03 9.39
C GLU A 14 4.40 -2.42 10.62
N HIS A 15 5.73 -2.40 10.65
CA HIS A 15 6.52 -1.89 11.78
C HIS A 15 6.86 -0.39 11.65
N GLY A 16 6.50 0.23 10.53
CA GLY A 16 6.76 1.64 10.27
C GLY A 16 5.73 2.57 10.92
N ALA A 17 6.08 3.85 11.07
CA ALA A 17 5.18 4.86 11.65
C ALA A 17 3.81 4.92 10.94
N VAL A 18 3.77 4.68 9.63
CA VAL A 18 2.51 4.65 8.86
C VAL A 18 1.59 3.52 9.32
N GLY A 19 2.13 2.30 9.48
CA GLY A 19 1.34 1.14 9.92
C GLY A 19 0.92 1.22 11.39
N GLN A 20 1.73 1.85 12.23
CA GLN A 20 1.47 1.98 13.67
C GLN A 20 0.50 3.12 14.02
N CYS A 21 0.52 4.22 13.27
CA CYS A 21 -0.20 5.43 13.66
C CYS A 21 -1.51 5.66 12.89
N PHE A 22 -1.76 4.92 11.80
CA PHE A 22 -2.88 5.23 10.90
C PHE A 22 -3.66 4.00 10.44
N LYS A 23 -4.96 4.20 10.23
CA LYS A 23 -5.79 3.30 9.44
C LYS A 23 -5.58 3.58 7.95
N VAL A 24 -4.48 3.08 7.42
CA VAL A 24 -3.93 3.47 6.10
C VAL A 24 -4.99 3.42 4.99
N LEU A 25 -5.74 2.32 4.88
CA LEU A 25 -6.74 2.17 3.81
C LEU A 25 -7.94 3.10 3.98
N ASP A 26 -8.35 3.42 5.20
CA ASP A 26 -9.47 4.33 5.44
C ASP A 26 -9.13 5.73 4.90
N LEU A 27 -7.92 6.21 5.18
CA LEU A 27 -7.44 7.51 4.69
C LEU A 27 -7.35 7.55 3.15
N TRP A 28 -6.89 6.47 2.53
CA TRP A 28 -6.81 6.40 1.07
C TRP A 28 -8.17 6.32 0.38
N ARG A 29 -9.18 5.71 1.02
CA ARG A 29 -10.56 5.67 0.50
C ARG A 29 -11.19 7.05 0.39
N GLU A 30 -10.77 8.01 1.20
CA GLU A 30 -11.20 9.41 1.06
C GLU A 30 -10.71 10.05 -0.25
N ARG A 31 -9.63 9.51 -0.84
CA ARG A 31 -8.91 10.10 -1.99
C ARG A 31 -8.92 9.26 -3.27
N ALA A 32 -9.43 8.03 -3.22
CA ALA A 32 -9.49 7.14 -4.39
C ALA A 32 -10.77 6.28 -4.37
N GLN A 33 -11.28 5.92 -5.54
CA GLN A 33 -12.53 5.16 -5.70
C GLN A 33 -12.32 3.67 -5.49
N ASP A 34 -11.29 3.10 -6.11
CA ASP A 34 -10.91 1.70 -5.97
C ASP A 34 -9.58 1.60 -5.23
N VAL A 35 -9.65 1.15 -3.98
CA VAL A 35 -8.51 1.06 -3.07
C VAL A 35 -8.40 -0.36 -2.53
N SER A 36 -7.20 -0.91 -2.72
CA SER A 36 -6.75 -2.17 -2.18
C SER A 36 -5.34 -2.01 -1.62
N GLY A 37 -4.90 -2.92 -0.75
CA GLY A 37 -3.59 -2.77 -0.12
C GLY A 37 -3.41 -3.69 1.08
N LEU A 38 -2.18 -3.73 1.57
CA LEU A 38 -1.79 -4.54 2.72
C LEU A 38 -0.50 -3.99 3.36
N ALA A 39 -0.34 -4.32 4.64
CA ALA A 39 0.93 -4.16 5.32
C ALA A 39 1.90 -5.27 4.88
N LEU A 40 3.18 -4.94 4.79
CA LEU A 40 4.27 -5.91 4.64
C LEU A 40 5.10 -5.95 5.93
N PRO A 41 5.65 -7.11 6.33
CA PRO A 41 6.32 -7.32 7.62
C PRO A 41 7.71 -6.67 7.66
N CYS A 42 7.76 -5.34 7.56
CA CYS A 42 8.97 -4.51 7.45
C CYS A 42 8.72 -3.09 7.99
N GLY A 43 9.80 -2.31 8.05
CA GLY A 43 9.80 -0.89 8.38
C GLY A 43 9.46 0.00 7.19
N HIS A 44 10.03 1.20 7.18
CA HIS A 44 9.68 2.23 6.18
C HIS A 44 10.22 1.92 4.78
N TYR A 45 11.35 1.23 4.68
CA TYR A 45 12.11 1.03 3.45
C TYR A 45 11.74 -0.31 2.81
N ILE A 46 10.49 -0.42 2.34
CA ILE A 46 9.89 -1.67 1.87
C ILE A 46 10.71 -2.33 0.74
N ALA A 47 11.27 -1.54 -0.18
CA ALA A 47 12.04 -2.06 -1.30
C ALA A 47 13.35 -2.71 -0.85
N GLU A 48 13.96 -2.21 0.23
CA GLU A 48 15.17 -2.75 0.83
C GLU A 48 14.88 -3.89 1.82
N GLU A 49 13.83 -3.75 2.62
CA GLU A 49 13.52 -4.65 3.73
C GLU A 49 12.67 -5.87 3.33
N ALA A 50 11.79 -5.70 2.34
CA ALA A 50 10.90 -6.76 1.83
C ALA A 50 10.81 -6.79 0.29
N PRO A 51 11.95 -6.77 -0.45
CA PRO A 51 11.97 -6.65 -1.92
C PRO A 51 11.13 -7.70 -2.64
N ALA A 52 11.21 -8.96 -2.21
CA ALA A 52 10.51 -10.06 -2.85
C ALA A 52 8.99 -9.95 -2.70
N LEU A 53 8.51 -9.54 -1.52
CA LEU A 53 7.07 -9.35 -1.25
C LEU A 53 6.55 -8.13 -1.99
N LEU A 54 7.30 -7.02 -1.99
CA LEU A 54 6.97 -5.84 -2.76
C LEU A 54 6.82 -6.17 -4.25
N LEU A 55 7.80 -6.87 -4.81
CA LEU A 55 7.79 -7.23 -6.23
C LEU A 55 6.62 -8.17 -6.56
N ALA A 56 6.34 -9.17 -5.72
CA ALA A 56 5.21 -10.06 -5.90
C ALA A 56 3.87 -9.32 -5.94
N GLU A 57 3.62 -8.41 -4.99
CA GLU A 57 2.39 -7.61 -4.95
C GLU A 57 2.30 -6.62 -6.11
N ALA A 58 3.41 -5.97 -6.46
CA ALA A 58 3.45 -5.06 -7.61
C ALA A 58 3.15 -5.80 -8.91
N LEU A 59 3.78 -6.95 -9.15
CA LEU A 59 3.52 -7.76 -10.35
C LEU A 59 2.09 -8.29 -10.37
N LYS A 60 1.53 -8.71 -9.23
CA LYS A 60 0.13 -9.15 -9.14
C LYS A 60 -0.85 -8.02 -9.44
N PHE A 61 -0.53 -6.78 -9.08
CA PHE A 61 -1.40 -5.63 -9.34
C PHE A 61 -1.32 -5.15 -10.79
N PHE A 62 -0.13 -5.11 -11.38
CA PHE A 62 0.09 -4.60 -12.74
C PHE A 62 -0.08 -5.65 -13.83
N LYS A 63 -0.04 -6.94 -13.50
CA LYS A 63 -0.41 -8.01 -14.43
C LYS A 63 -1.91 -8.24 -14.31
N SER A 64 -2.61 -7.86 -15.38
CA SER A 64 -4.04 -8.04 -15.62
C SER A 64 -4.45 -9.51 -15.57
#